data_AF-Q5FUH7-F1
#
_entry.id   AF-Q5FUH7-F1
#
_cell.length_a   1.000
_cell.length_b   1.000
_cell.length_c   1.000
_cell.angle_alpha   90.00
_cell.angle_beta   90.00
_cell.angle_gamma   90.00
#
_symmetry.space_group_name_H-M   'P 1'
#
loop_
_entity.id
_entity.type
_entity.pdbx_description
1 polymer ?
#
loop_
_entity_poly.entity_id
_entity_poly.type
_entity_poly.pdbx_seq_one_letter_code
_entity_poly.pdbx_strand_id
1 'polypeptide(L)'
;MSEQTTFAPSRTDGVEAHKTLRVLLAGPRGFCAGVDRAIRVVEEALRRYGAPVYVRHEIVHNRTVVEGLEAKGAIFVEELDEVPEDGHVVFSAHGVPKAVPAEAQRRNLLYLDATCPLVSKVHREAERHFAGGGPDQRHILMIGHAGHPEVVGTMGQLPPGAVTLINDAEEARTIQPEDPTKLAFITQTTLSVDDTAEIVDILRSRFPLIEGPKREDICYATTNRQEAVKAIAPESDLVIVIGSPNSSNSQRLREVAERSGARRALLVPKLENLDWSVLEGVETLGISAGASAPESLVQEMVTALAGKYTLKIEERIVKEENINFRLPGPLAGEDD
;
A
#
# COMPACT_ATOMS: atom_id res chain seq x y z
N MET A 1 61.11 20.22 38.78
CA MET A 1 60.42 19.42 39.81
C MET A 1 59.10 20.09 40.09
N SER A 2 58.03 19.65 39.41
CA SER A 2 56.67 20.16 39.60
C SER A 2 55.72 19.07 39.09
N GLU A 3 54.95 18.52 40.03
CA GLU A 3 54.11 17.33 39.90
C GLU A 3 52.98 17.52 38.87
N GLN A 4 52.77 16.49 38.05
CA GLN A 4 51.56 16.30 37.25
C GLN A 4 50.57 15.48 38.07
N THR A 5 49.47 16.11 38.47
CA THR A 5 48.32 15.47 39.12
C THR A 5 47.55 14.64 38.09
N THR A 6 47.54 13.32 38.27
CA THR A 6 46.70 12.38 37.51
C THR A 6 45.31 12.34 38.12
N PHE A 7 44.30 12.75 37.35
CA PHE A 7 42.89 12.49 37.65
C PHE A 7 42.57 11.04 37.27
N ALA A 8 42.20 10.23 38.25
CA ALA A 8 41.54 8.95 38.02
C ALA A 8 40.05 9.20 37.73
N PRO A 9 39.45 8.60 36.68
CA PRO A 9 38.02 8.69 36.48
C PRO A 9 37.31 7.78 37.51
N SER A 10 36.28 8.34 38.14
CA SER A 10 35.35 7.65 39.02
C SER A 10 34.61 6.54 38.26
N ARG A 11 34.49 5.38 38.91
CA ARG A 11 33.66 4.25 38.50
C ARG A 11 32.26 4.72 38.11
N THR A 12 31.87 4.48 36.87
CA THR A 12 30.46 4.35 36.48
C THR A 12 30.11 2.88 36.53
N ASP A 13 29.07 2.57 37.27
CA ASP A 13 28.53 1.23 37.48
C ASP A 13 28.14 0.54 36.16
N GLY A 14 28.13 -0.79 36.19
CA GLY A 14 28.16 -1.67 35.02
C GLY A 14 27.01 -1.46 34.04
N VAL A 15 27.34 -0.98 32.84
CA VAL A 15 26.49 -1.12 31.66
C VAL A 15 26.70 -2.54 31.14
N GLU A 16 25.72 -3.42 31.36
CA GLU A 16 25.70 -4.71 30.67
C GLU A 16 25.79 -4.44 29.16
N ALA A 17 26.77 -5.04 28.49
CA ALA A 17 26.94 -4.88 27.05
C ALA A 17 25.68 -5.43 26.36
N HIS A 18 24.97 -4.57 25.64
CA HIS A 18 23.79 -4.98 24.87
C HIS A 18 24.13 -6.14 23.93
N LYS A 19 23.22 -7.12 23.82
CA LYS A 19 23.33 -8.19 22.80
C LYS A 19 23.41 -7.55 21.40
N THR A 20 24.24 -8.11 20.53
CA THR A 20 24.28 -7.68 19.11
C THR A 20 23.07 -8.22 18.35
N LEU A 21 22.41 -7.36 17.58
CA LEU A 21 21.32 -7.71 16.67
C LEU A 21 21.69 -7.26 15.24
N ARG A 22 21.69 -8.19 14.28
CA ARG A 22 21.82 -7.83 12.86
C ARG A 22 20.45 -7.39 12.36
N VAL A 23 20.37 -6.23 11.72
CA VAL A 23 19.14 -5.67 11.16
C VAL A 23 19.28 -5.53 9.66
N LEU A 24 18.46 -6.24 8.90
CA LEU A 24 18.37 -6.15 7.44
C LEU A 24 17.20 -5.24 7.05
N LEU A 25 17.48 -4.05 6.55
CA LEU A 25 16.45 -3.13 6.06
C LEU A 25 16.19 -3.39 4.57
N ALA A 26 14.97 -3.79 4.22
CA ALA A 26 14.56 -3.98 2.83
C ALA A 26 14.47 -2.62 2.11
N GLY A 27 14.93 -2.56 0.86
CA GLY A 27 14.79 -1.40 -0.03
C GLY A 27 14.32 -1.81 -1.44
N PRO A 28 13.23 -1.23 -1.99
CA PRO A 28 12.44 -0.13 -1.42
C PRO A 28 11.48 -0.60 -0.30
N ARG A 29 11.07 0.35 0.54
CA ARG A 29 10.09 0.20 1.63
C ARG A 29 9.33 1.51 1.82
N GLY A 30 8.21 1.48 2.55
CA GLY A 30 7.47 2.68 2.92
C GLY A 30 6.74 3.33 1.73
N PHE A 31 6.53 4.64 1.75
CA PHE A 31 5.71 5.37 0.77
C PHE A 31 6.03 5.09 -0.69
N CYS A 32 4.99 4.88 -1.50
CA CYS A 32 5.08 4.90 -2.96
C CYS A 32 4.58 6.23 -3.54
N ALA A 33 4.82 6.48 -4.82
CA ALA A 33 4.43 7.74 -5.48
C ALA A 33 2.92 8.02 -5.43
N GLY A 34 2.08 6.97 -5.46
CA GLY A 34 0.63 7.11 -5.36
C GLY A 34 0.17 7.58 -3.98
N VAL A 35 0.80 7.05 -2.92
CA VAL A 35 0.53 7.42 -1.53
C VAL A 35 1.02 8.83 -1.24
N ASP A 36 2.25 9.17 -1.64
CA ASP A 36 2.81 10.52 -1.48
C ASP A 36 1.89 11.57 -2.14
N ARG A 37 1.52 11.34 -3.40
CA ARG A 37 0.55 12.19 -4.12
C ARG A 37 -0.75 12.33 -3.35
N ALA A 38 -1.34 11.23 -2.86
CA ALA A 38 -2.65 11.28 -2.21
C ALA A 38 -2.63 12.07 -0.89
N ILE A 39 -1.57 11.92 -0.11
CA ILE A 39 -1.36 12.73 1.11
C ILE A 39 -1.22 14.21 0.74
N ARG A 40 -0.36 14.53 -0.24
CA ARG A 40 -0.17 15.91 -0.71
C ARG A 40 -1.45 16.55 -1.23
N VAL A 41 -2.35 15.79 -1.86
CA VAL A 41 -3.68 16.30 -2.28
C VAL A 41 -4.48 16.81 -1.09
N VAL A 42 -4.52 16.06 0.02
CA VAL A 42 -5.26 16.47 1.23
C VAL A 42 -4.58 17.67 1.89
N GLU A 43 -3.25 17.64 2.03
CA GLU A 43 -2.49 18.74 2.63
C GLU A 43 -2.63 20.04 1.84
N GLU A 44 -2.56 19.97 0.52
CA GLU A 44 -2.72 21.12 -0.36
C GLU A 44 -4.17 21.63 -0.40
N ALA A 45 -5.16 20.73 -0.33
CA ALA A 45 -6.55 21.12 -0.17
C ALA A 45 -6.77 21.88 1.16
N LEU A 46 -6.23 21.38 2.28
CA LEU A 46 -6.29 22.05 3.57
C LEU A 46 -5.60 23.42 3.52
N ARG A 47 -4.46 23.52 2.83
CA ARG A 47 -3.72 24.78 2.65
C ARG A 47 -4.50 25.81 1.82
N ARG A 48 -5.16 25.38 0.73
CA ARG A 48 -5.88 26.27 -0.19
C ARG A 48 -7.27 26.67 0.30
N TYR A 49 -8.01 25.71 0.86
CA TYR A 49 -9.43 25.87 1.17
C TYR A 49 -9.71 26.03 2.67
N GLY A 50 -8.73 25.74 3.53
CA GLY A 50 -8.91 25.74 4.98
C GLY A 50 -9.59 24.47 5.50
N ALA A 51 -9.62 24.33 6.82
CA ALA A 51 -10.34 23.22 7.47
C ALA A 51 -11.84 23.55 7.64
N PRO A 52 -12.73 22.54 7.56
CA PRO A 52 -12.43 21.14 7.27
C PRO A 52 -12.31 20.84 5.77
N VAL A 53 -11.45 19.87 5.44
CA VAL A 53 -11.49 19.14 4.16
C VAL A 53 -11.97 17.72 4.44
N TYR A 54 -13.02 17.29 3.76
CA TYR A 54 -13.58 15.95 3.93
C TYR A 54 -12.82 14.96 3.05
N VAL A 55 -12.64 13.74 3.52
CA VAL A 55 -11.99 12.66 2.74
C VAL A 55 -12.89 11.43 2.79
N ARG A 56 -13.29 10.92 1.62
CA ARG A 56 -14.15 9.73 1.53
C ARG A 56 -13.31 8.47 1.73
N HIS A 57 -13.59 7.76 2.84
CA HIS A 57 -12.75 6.73 3.47
C HIS A 57 -11.33 7.22 3.80
N GLU A 58 -10.52 6.36 4.42
CA GLU A 58 -9.10 6.64 4.63
C GLU A 58 -8.38 6.96 3.30
N ILE A 59 -7.61 8.06 3.27
CA ILE A 59 -6.88 8.52 2.07
C ILE A 59 -5.93 7.42 1.56
N VAL A 60 -5.33 6.70 2.51
CA VAL A 60 -4.50 5.50 2.38
C VAL A 60 -4.70 4.63 3.63
N HIS A 61 -4.55 3.31 3.53
CA HIS A 61 -4.67 2.41 4.68
C HIS A 61 -3.44 2.49 5.61
N ASN A 62 -3.33 3.58 6.37
CA ASN A 62 -2.36 3.74 7.46
C ASN A 62 -2.85 4.71 8.53
N ARG A 63 -3.08 4.21 9.74
CA ARG A 63 -3.65 4.98 10.84
C ARG A 63 -2.81 6.21 11.22
N THR A 64 -1.47 6.12 11.21
CA THR A 64 -0.57 7.25 11.53
C THR A 64 -0.75 8.40 10.52
N VAL A 65 -0.92 8.07 9.24
CA VAL A 65 -1.16 9.07 8.19
C VAL A 65 -2.54 9.72 8.36
N VAL A 66 -3.57 8.91 8.61
CA VAL A 66 -4.94 9.38 8.86
C VAL A 66 -4.97 10.34 10.05
N GLU A 67 -4.44 9.94 11.21
CA GLU A 67 -4.38 10.79 12.42
C GLU A 67 -3.58 12.08 12.19
N GLY A 68 -2.48 12.00 11.43
CA GLY A 68 -1.69 13.17 11.07
C GLY A 68 -2.44 14.18 10.19
N LEU A 69 -3.35 13.72 9.34
CA LEU A 69 -4.21 14.58 8.52
C LEU A 69 -5.42 15.10 9.31
N GLU A 70 -6.01 14.29 10.19
CA GLU A 70 -7.06 14.73 11.13
C GLU A 70 -6.56 15.89 12.00
N ALA A 71 -5.34 15.78 12.52
CA ALA A 71 -4.69 16.82 13.31
C ALA A 71 -4.47 18.14 12.52
N LYS A 72 -4.44 18.08 11.19
CA LYS A 72 -4.36 19.26 10.30
C LYS A 72 -5.73 19.79 9.87
N GLY A 73 -6.82 19.13 10.25
CA GLY A 73 -8.19 19.55 9.95
C GLY A 73 -8.90 18.74 8.86
N ALA A 74 -8.37 17.59 8.44
CA ALA A 74 -9.13 16.66 7.62
C ALA A 74 -10.23 15.96 8.43
N ILE A 75 -11.37 15.65 7.80
CA ILE A 75 -12.44 14.84 8.40
C ILE A 75 -12.69 13.65 7.47
N PHE A 76 -12.47 12.43 7.97
CA PHE A 76 -12.74 11.21 7.21
C PHE A 76 -14.20 10.80 7.38
N VAL A 77 -14.89 10.56 6.25
CA VAL A 77 -16.31 10.15 6.19
C VAL A 77 -16.44 8.87 5.39
N GLU A 78 -17.47 8.06 5.65
CA GLU A 78 -17.72 6.85 4.87
C GLU A 78 -18.46 7.19 3.58
N GLU A 79 -19.50 8.02 3.68
CA GLU A 79 -20.33 8.40 2.54
C GLU A 79 -20.43 9.90 2.33
N LEU A 80 -20.83 10.28 1.10
CA LEU A 80 -20.85 11.68 0.74
C LEU A 80 -21.92 12.46 1.49
N ASP A 81 -23.04 11.86 1.91
CA ASP A 81 -24.14 12.51 2.64
C ASP A 81 -23.74 13.08 4.01
N GLU A 82 -22.63 12.62 4.58
CA GLU A 82 -22.00 13.17 5.78
C GLU A 82 -21.27 14.51 5.52
N VAL A 83 -20.96 14.84 4.27
CA VAL A 83 -20.33 16.10 3.87
C VAL A 83 -21.39 17.21 3.78
N PRO A 84 -21.20 18.39 4.40
CA PRO A 84 -22.13 19.51 4.29
C PRO A 84 -22.22 20.03 2.85
N GLU A 85 -23.30 20.77 2.56
CA GLU A 85 -23.42 21.49 1.29
C GLU A 85 -22.20 22.40 1.05
N ASP A 86 -21.77 22.51 -0.20
CA ASP A 86 -20.56 23.22 -0.64
C ASP A 86 -19.23 22.76 0.00
N GLY A 87 -19.22 21.60 0.66
CA GLY A 87 -18.02 21.03 1.26
C GLY A 87 -16.96 20.62 0.23
N HIS A 88 -15.68 20.73 0.63
CA HIS A 88 -14.53 20.24 -0.12
C HIS A 88 -14.29 18.76 0.21
N VAL A 89 -14.33 17.87 -0.78
CA VAL A 89 -14.15 16.43 -0.58
C VAL A 89 -12.97 15.87 -1.41
N VAL A 90 -12.19 14.98 -0.82
CA VAL A 90 -11.11 14.25 -1.50
C VAL A 90 -11.47 12.77 -1.60
N PHE A 91 -11.34 12.16 -2.78
CA PHE A 91 -11.48 10.72 -2.97
C PHE A 91 -10.15 10.00 -2.71
N SER A 92 -10.18 8.86 -2.02
CA SER A 92 -8.96 8.15 -1.61
C SER A 92 -8.09 7.64 -2.77
N ALA A 93 -6.84 7.29 -2.46
CA ALA A 93 -5.88 6.76 -3.43
C ALA A 93 -6.34 5.46 -4.13
N HIS A 94 -7.26 4.73 -3.50
CA HIS A 94 -7.76 3.43 -3.94
C HIS A 94 -8.74 3.51 -5.11
N GLY A 95 -9.25 4.70 -5.45
CA GLY A 95 -10.28 4.85 -6.47
C GLY A 95 -11.71 4.67 -5.94
N VAL A 96 -12.67 5.25 -6.66
CA VAL A 96 -14.10 5.22 -6.31
C VAL A 96 -14.96 4.80 -7.52
N PRO A 97 -16.13 4.16 -7.30
CA PRO A 97 -17.11 3.90 -8.35
C PRO A 97 -17.55 5.17 -9.08
N LYS A 98 -18.02 5.06 -10.34
CA LYS A 98 -18.57 6.22 -11.10
C LYS A 98 -19.74 6.92 -10.41
N ALA A 99 -20.48 6.19 -9.58
CA ALA A 99 -21.57 6.74 -8.79
C ALA A 99 -21.11 7.83 -7.79
N VAL A 100 -19.87 7.75 -7.28
CA VAL A 100 -19.37 8.67 -6.26
C VAL A 100 -19.07 10.07 -6.84
N PRO A 101 -18.31 10.24 -7.94
CA PRO A 101 -18.19 11.54 -8.59
C PRO A 101 -19.52 12.09 -9.09
N ALA A 102 -20.43 11.23 -9.57
CA ALA A 102 -21.77 11.66 -10.00
C ALA A 102 -22.59 12.21 -8.83
N GLU A 103 -22.50 11.59 -7.65
CA GLU A 103 -23.14 12.05 -6.43
C GLU A 103 -22.54 13.37 -5.92
N ALA A 104 -21.21 13.51 -5.93
CA ALA A 104 -20.55 14.77 -5.59
C ALA A 104 -21.01 15.93 -6.49
N GLN A 105 -21.11 15.68 -7.80
CA GLN A 105 -21.65 16.65 -8.76
C GLN A 105 -23.11 16.97 -8.51
N ARG A 106 -23.96 15.96 -8.24
CA ARG A 106 -25.38 16.15 -7.90
C ARG A 106 -25.56 17.03 -6.67
N ARG A 107 -24.68 16.90 -5.68
CA ARG A 107 -24.68 17.67 -4.43
C ARG A 107 -23.90 18.99 -4.49
N ASN A 108 -23.39 19.37 -5.67
CA ASN A 108 -22.57 20.57 -5.84
C ASN A 108 -21.34 20.62 -4.91
N LEU A 109 -20.77 19.46 -4.57
CA LEU A 109 -19.53 19.38 -3.77
C LEU A 109 -18.33 19.64 -4.66
N LEU A 110 -17.37 20.44 -4.18
CA LEU A 110 -16.08 20.55 -4.84
C LEU A 110 -15.24 19.31 -4.48
N TYR A 111 -15.02 18.43 -5.46
CA TYR A 111 -14.25 17.21 -5.24
C TYR A 111 -12.87 17.24 -5.89
N LEU A 112 -11.92 16.58 -5.25
CA LEU A 112 -10.56 16.33 -5.74
C LEU A 112 -10.31 14.82 -5.79
N ASP A 113 -9.81 14.34 -6.92
CA ASP A 113 -9.55 12.91 -7.12
C ASP A 113 -8.08 12.54 -6.82
N ALA A 114 -7.85 11.98 -5.64
CA ALA A 114 -6.53 11.50 -5.22
C ALA A 114 -6.23 10.07 -5.70
N THR A 115 -7.11 9.43 -6.48
CA THR A 115 -6.89 8.09 -7.04
C THR A 115 -5.50 7.97 -7.65
N CYS A 116 -4.77 6.92 -7.27
CA CYS A 116 -3.45 6.66 -7.82
C CYS A 116 -3.55 6.50 -9.36
N PRO A 117 -2.70 7.17 -10.16
CA PRO A 117 -2.74 7.05 -11.61
C PRO A 117 -2.64 5.60 -12.14
N LEU A 118 -2.01 4.70 -11.36
CA LEU A 118 -1.92 3.28 -11.68
C LEU A 118 -3.22 2.52 -11.41
N VAL A 119 -4.04 2.95 -10.45
CA VAL A 119 -5.43 2.46 -10.28
C VAL A 119 -6.31 3.02 -11.39
N SER A 120 -6.19 4.33 -11.71
CA SER A 120 -6.93 4.92 -12.84
C SER A 120 -6.60 4.25 -14.18
N LYS A 121 -5.39 3.71 -14.36
CA LYS A 121 -5.04 2.86 -15.51
C LYS A 121 -5.94 1.63 -15.54
N VAL A 122 -6.06 0.88 -14.44
CA VAL A 122 -6.92 -0.32 -14.36
C VAL A 122 -8.38 0.03 -14.65
N HIS A 123 -8.89 1.14 -14.11
CA HIS A 123 -10.24 1.64 -14.40
C HIS A 123 -10.47 1.83 -15.92
N ARG A 124 -9.53 2.50 -16.62
CA ARG A 124 -9.63 2.72 -18.07
C ARG A 124 -9.48 1.44 -18.88
N GLU A 125 -8.66 0.50 -18.42
CA GLU A 125 -8.53 -0.81 -19.06
C GLU A 125 -9.84 -1.62 -18.97
N ALA A 126 -10.52 -1.58 -17.80
CA ALA A 126 -11.84 -2.17 -17.63
C ALA A 126 -12.86 -1.57 -18.61
N GLU A 127 -12.94 -0.24 -18.73
CA GLU A 127 -13.79 0.46 -19.69
C GLU A 127 -13.47 0.10 -21.15
N ARG A 128 -12.18 0.01 -21.49
CA ARG A 128 -11.72 -0.36 -22.82
C ARG A 128 -12.17 -1.77 -23.21
N HIS A 129 -12.02 -2.73 -22.31
CA HIS A 129 -12.44 -4.12 -22.55
C HIS A 129 -13.97 -4.27 -22.60
N PHE A 130 -14.70 -3.51 -21.80
CA PHE A 130 -16.16 -3.48 -21.85
C PHE A 130 -16.69 -2.85 -23.16
N ALA A 131 -15.91 -1.99 -23.80
CA ALA A 131 -16.21 -1.42 -25.11
C ALA A 131 -17.63 -0.80 -25.21
N GLY A 132 -18.08 -0.15 -24.13
CA GLY A 132 -19.40 0.48 -24.05
C GLY A 132 -20.60 -0.47 -24.18
N GLY A 133 -20.39 -1.78 -23.98
CA GLY A 133 -21.44 -2.79 -24.18
C GLY A 133 -21.68 -3.16 -25.65
N GLY A 134 -20.77 -2.76 -26.55
CA GLY A 134 -20.88 -3.00 -27.99
C GLY A 134 -20.58 -4.45 -28.41
N PRO A 135 -20.59 -4.73 -29.73
CA PRO A 135 -20.32 -6.08 -30.27
C PRO A 135 -18.98 -6.70 -29.84
N ASP A 136 -17.99 -5.85 -29.58
CA ASP A 136 -16.63 -6.21 -29.16
C ASP A 136 -16.44 -6.23 -27.64
N GLN A 137 -17.53 -6.09 -26.86
CA GLN A 137 -17.48 -6.16 -25.40
C GLN A 137 -16.86 -7.48 -24.94
N ARG A 138 -16.01 -7.40 -23.92
CA ARG A 138 -15.54 -8.56 -23.17
C ARG A 138 -16.11 -8.49 -21.77
N HIS A 139 -16.44 -9.65 -21.23
CA HIS A 139 -16.68 -9.79 -19.79
C HIS A 139 -15.34 -9.76 -19.05
N ILE A 140 -15.27 -9.00 -17.97
CA ILE A 140 -14.02 -8.80 -17.24
C ILE A 140 -13.97 -9.73 -16.03
N LEU A 141 -12.88 -10.50 -15.92
CA LEU A 141 -12.53 -11.25 -14.72
C LEU A 141 -11.56 -10.42 -13.89
N MET A 142 -12.02 -9.84 -12.79
CA MET A 142 -11.19 -9.05 -11.89
C MET A 142 -10.55 -9.97 -10.85
N ILE A 143 -9.22 -10.04 -10.82
CA ILE A 143 -8.49 -10.74 -9.76
C ILE A 143 -8.28 -9.74 -8.60
N GLY A 144 -8.78 -10.04 -7.41
CA GLY A 144 -8.70 -9.11 -6.27
C GLY A 144 -9.43 -9.61 -5.05
N HIS A 145 -9.30 -8.90 -3.93
CA HIS A 145 -9.96 -9.28 -2.68
C HIS A 145 -11.34 -8.62 -2.52
N ALA A 146 -12.37 -9.44 -2.31
CA ALA A 146 -13.73 -8.96 -2.05
C ALA A 146 -13.78 -7.93 -0.92
N GLY A 147 -14.56 -6.86 -1.15
CA GLY A 147 -14.73 -5.77 -0.18
C GLY A 147 -13.59 -4.76 -0.12
N HIS A 148 -12.45 -4.99 -0.79
CA HIS A 148 -11.39 -3.99 -0.83
C HIS A 148 -11.83 -2.73 -1.61
N PRO A 149 -11.60 -1.50 -1.10
CA PRO A 149 -12.07 -0.27 -1.75
C PRO A 149 -11.64 -0.13 -3.22
N GLU A 150 -10.42 -0.55 -3.56
CA GLU A 150 -9.92 -0.57 -4.95
C GLU A 150 -10.71 -1.52 -5.87
N VAL A 151 -11.14 -2.67 -5.34
CA VAL A 151 -11.96 -3.65 -6.07
C VAL A 151 -13.35 -3.08 -6.29
N VAL A 152 -13.96 -2.52 -5.25
CA VAL A 152 -15.26 -1.83 -5.34
C VAL A 152 -15.21 -0.67 -6.34
N GLY A 153 -14.16 0.16 -6.27
CA GLY A 153 -13.93 1.27 -7.18
C GLY A 153 -13.79 0.83 -8.63
N THR A 154 -13.00 -0.21 -8.89
CA THR A 154 -12.75 -0.74 -10.24
C THR A 154 -14.00 -1.38 -10.84
N MET A 155 -14.69 -2.25 -10.09
CA MET A 155 -15.94 -2.87 -10.54
C MET A 155 -17.02 -1.81 -10.80
N GLY A 156 -17.06 -0.78 -9.95
CA GLY A 156 -17.98 0.36 -10.06
C GLY A 156 -17.70 1.32 -11.23
N GLN A 157 -16.71 1.05 -12.09
CA GLN A 157 -16.52 1.77 -13.35
C GLN A 157 -17.48 1.31 -14.44
N LEU A 158 -18.07 0.12 -14.30
CA LEU A 158 -18.89 -0.52 -15.31
C LEU A 158 -20.29 -0.84 -14.77
N PRO A 159 -21.28 -1.08 -15.65
CA PRO A 159 -22.60 -1.53 -15.22
C PRO A 159 -22.53 -2.87 -14.45
N PRO A 160 -23.48 -3.12 -13.52
CA PRO A 160 -23.59 -4.41 -12.85
C PRO A 160 -23.62 -5.58 -13.85
N GLY A 161 -22.86 -6.63 -13.55
CA GLY A 161 -22.75 -7.82 -14.41
C GLY A 161 -21.63 -7.76 -15.46
N ALA A 162 -20.97 -6.61 -15.68
CA ALA A 162 -19.84 -6.50 -16.61
C ALA A 162 -18.52 -7.10 -16.08
N VAL A 163 -18.41 -7.27 -14.75
CA VAL A 163 -17.22 -7.75 -14.07
C VAL A 163 -17.59 -8.87 -13.11
N THR A 164 -16.83 -9.98 -13.14
CA THR A 164 -16.85 -11.01 -12.10
C THR A 164 -15.54 -10.98 -11.32
N LEU A 165 -15.65 -10.95 -9.99
CA LEU A 165 -14.50 -11.03 -9.09
C LEU A 165 -14.01 -12.48 -8.96
N ILE A 166 -12.68 -12.64 -8.90
CA ILE A 166 -11.97 -13.89 -8.61
C ILE A 166 -11.00 -13.60 -7.46
N ASN A 167 -11.23 -14.21 -6.32
CA ASN A 167 -10.47 -14.00 -5.08
C ASN A 167 -9.23 -14.88 -4.99
N ASP A 168 -9.27 -16.08 -5.56
CA ASP A 168 -8.21 -17.08 -5.42
C ASP A 168 -8.14 -18.06 -6.62
N ALA A 169 -7.21 -19.00 -6.52
CA ALA A 169 -6.98 -20.02 -7.53
C ALA A 169 -8.13 -21.05 -7.63
N GLU A 170 -8.93 -21.27 -6.59
CA GLU A 170 -10.08 -22.19 -6.64
C GLU A 170 -11.23 -21.59 -7.45
N GLU A 171 -11.55 -20.32 -7.21
CA GLU A 171 -12.50 -19.56 -8.02
C GLU A 171 -12.04 -19.49 -9.49
N ALA A 172 -10.74 -19.27 -9.73
CA ALA A 172 -10.17 -19.30 -11.08
C ALA A 172 -10.33 -20.66 -11.79
N ARG A 173 -10.30 -21.78 -11.05
CA ARG A 173 -10.52 -23.14 -11.59
C ARG A 173 -12.00 -23.45 -11.85
N THR A 174 -12.90 -22.82 -11.12
CA THR A 174 -14.32 -23.18 -11.08
C THR A 174 -15.24 -22.21 -11.82
N ILE A 175 -14.80 -20.96 -12.07
CA ILE A 175 -15.60 -19.92 -12.74
C ILE A 175 -16.11 -20.38 -14.11
N GLN A 176 -17.37 -20.07 -14.44
CA GLN A 176 -18.01 -20.41 -15.72
C GLN A 176 -18.61 -19.14 -16.36
N PRO A 177 -17.82 -18.36 -17.12
CA PRO A 177 -18.33 -17.20 -17.83
C PRO A 177 -19.33 -17.60 -18.92
N GLU A 178 -20.31 -16.72 -19.20
CA GLU A 178 -21.36 -16.97 -20.20
C GLU A 178 -20.79 -17.16 -21.61
N ASP A 179 -19.85 -16.31 -22.02
CA ASP A 179 -19.11 -16.43 -23.28
C ASP A 179 -17.60 -16.54 -23.00
N PRO A 180 -17.02 -17.76 -23.00
CA PRO A 180 -15.60 -17.97 -22.74
C PRO A 180 -14.68 -17.45 -23.86
N THR A 181 -15.23 -17.00 -24.99
CA THR A 181 -14.45 -16.47 -26.12
C THR A 181 -14.27 -14.95 -26.07
N LYS A 182 -15.03 -14.25 -25.21
CA LYS A 182 -15.02 -12.79 -25.06
C LYS A 182 -14.68 -12.38 -23.63
N LEU A 183 -13.48 -12.72 -23.20
CA LEU A 183 -13.02 -12.44 -21.83
C LEU A 183 -11.82 -11.49 -21.83
N ALA A 184 -11.75 -10.67 -20.80
CA ALA A 184 -10.53 -9.99 -20.38
C ALA A 184 -10.30 -10.23 -18.89
N PHE A 185 -9.06 -10.11 -18.41
CA PHE A 185 -8.78 -10.03 -16.98
C PHE A 185 -8.04 -8.75 -16.63
N ILE A 186 -8.29 -8.27 -15.42
CA ILE A 186 -7.58 -7.17 -14.77
C ILE A 186 -7.26 -7.58 -13.33
N THR A 187 -6.29 -6.91 -12.69
CA THR A 187 -5.93 -7.24 -11.30
C THR A 187 -5.95 -6.01 -10.40
N GLN A 188 -6.26 -6.24 -9.12
CA GLN A 188 -5.95 -5.27 -8.06
C GLN A 188 -4.43 -5.01 -8.01
N THR A 189 -4.02 -3.76 -7.79
CA THR A 189 -2.63 -3.29 -7.91
C THR A 189 -1.70 -3.73 -6.76
N THR A 190 -2.29 -4.30 -5.69
CA THR A 190 -1.63 -4.57 -4.40
C THR A 190 -1.57 -6.06 -4.03
N LEU A 191 -1.81 -6.95 -4.99
CA LEU A 191 -1.80 -8.40 -4.77
C LEU A 191 -0.39 -8.99 -4.67
N SER A 192 -0.31 -10.23 -4.18
CA SER A 192 0.89 -11.07 -4.28
C SER A 192 1.20 -11.33 -5.75
N VAL A 193 2.43 -11.04 -6.18
CA VAL A 193 2.85 -11.28 -7.57
C VAL A 193 2.76 -12.77 -7.90
N ASP A 194 3.20 -13.62 -6.98
CA ASP A 194 3.28 -15.08 -7.20
C ASP A 194 1.87 -15.72 -7.21
N ASP A 195 0.98 -15.32 -6.29
CA ASP A 195 -0.40 -15.86 -6.25
C ASP A 195 -1.19 -15.42 -7.49
N THR A 196 -0.99 -14.16 -7.91
CA THR A 196 -1.66 -13.64 -9.09
C THR A 196 -1.17 -14.33 -10.36
N ALA A 197 0.12 -14.67 -10.45
CA ALA A 197 0.66 -15.44 -11.57
C ALA A 197 -0.01 -16.83 -11.66
N GLU A 198 -0.18 -17.54 -10.54
CA GLU A 198 -0.91 -18.82 -10.51
C GLU A 198 -2.34 -18.67 -11.05
N ILE A 199 -3.07 -17.66 -10.57
CA ILE A 199 -4.45 -17.38 -11.00
C ILE A 199 -4.50 -17.08 -12.51
N VAL A 200 -3.59 -16.24 -13.01
CA VAL A 200 -3.53 -15.88 -14.44
C VAL A 200 -3.21 -17.10 -15.30
N ASP A 201 -2.31 -17.98 -14.87
CA ASP A 201 -1.96 -19.21 -15.59
C ASP A 201 -3.15 -20.18 -15.67
N ILE A 202 -3.91 -20.32 -14.58
CA ILE A 202 -5.16 -21.09 -14.57
C ILE A 202 -6.17 -20.48 -15.57
N LEU A 203 -6.39 -19.17 -15.53
CA LEU A 203 -7.35 -18.50 -16.41
C LEU A 203 -6.96 -18.63 -17.89
N ARG A 204 -5.68 -18.46 -18.23
CA ARG A 204 -5.19 -18.62 -19.61
C ARG A 204 -5.30 -20.06 -20.11
N SER A 205 -5.07 -21.03 -19.23
CA SER A 205 -5.23 -22.45 -19.58
C SER A 205 -6.69 -22.82 -19.85
N ARG A 206 -7.63 -22.27 -19.06
CA ARG A 206 -9.07 -22.52 -19.22
C ARG A 206 -9.70 -21.72 -20.35
N PHE A 207 -9.22 -20.50 -20.57
CA PHE A 207 -9.76 -19.55 -21.54
C PHE A 207 -8.64 -19.00 -22.43
N PRO A 208 -8.17 -19.76 -23.45
CA PRO A 208 -7.02 -19.37 -24.26
C PRO A 208 -7.17 -18.05 -25.05
N LEU A 209 -8.40 -17.55 -25.21
CA LEU A 209 -8.72 -16.28 -25.86
C LEU A 209 -8.82 -15.09 -24.89
N ILE A 210 -8.62 -15.30 -23.58
CA ILE A 210 -8.71 -14.23 -22.59
C ILE A 210 -7.63 -13.17 -22.84
N GLU A 211 -8.04 -11.90 -22.88
CA GLU A 211 -7.10 -10.79 -23.00
C GLU A 211 -6.63 -10.32 -21.62
N GLY A 212 -5.34 -10.08 -21.48
CA GLY A 212 -4.77 -9.43 -20.31
C GLY A 212 -4.46 -7.96 -20.55
N PRO A 213 -4.04 -7.22 -19.51
CA PRO A 213 -3.65 -5.84 -19.66
C PRO A 213 -2.34 -5.74 -20.48
N LYS A 214 -2.17 -4.68 -21.28
CA LYS A 214 -0.96 -4.47 -22.10
C LYS A 214 0.33 -4.32 -21.27
N ARG A 215 0.19 -3.87 -20.04
CA ARG A 215 1.22 -3.79 -18.99
C ARG A 215 0.58 -4.33 -17.72
N GLU A 216 1.34 -4.99 -16.86
CA GLU A 216 0.83 -5.52 -15.60
C GLU A 216 0.07 -4.48 -14.78
N ASP A 217 -0.97 -4.93 -14.07
CA ASP A 217 -1.79 -4.08 -13.22
C ASP A 217 -1.27 -4.05 -11.78
N ILE A 218 -0.62 -5.11 -11.30
CA ILE A 218 0.19 -5.04 -10.07
C ILE A 218 1.23 -3.93 -10.26
N CYS A 219 1.20 -2.95 -9.38
CA CYS A 219 2.00 -1.75 -9.58
C CYS A 219 3.48 -1.99 -9.22
N TYR A 220 4.35 -1.17 -9.80
CA TYR A 220 5.81 -1.25 -9.57
C TYR A 220 6.15 -1.28 -8.07
N ALA A 221 5.45 -0.48 -7.26
CA ALA A 221 5.72 -0.35 -5.84
C ALA A 221 5.41 -1.63 -5.07
N THR A 222 4.35 -2.34 -5.46
CA THR A 222 3.99 -3.66 -4.91
C THR A 222 5.04 -4.69 -5.28
N THR A 223 5.38 -4.79 -6.57
CA THR A 223 6.39 -5.74 -7.07
C THR A 223 7.74 -5.51 -6.39
N ASN A 224 8.25 -4.28 -6.39
CA ASN A 224 9.58 -3.99 -5.85
C ASN A 224 9.68 -4.23 -4.34
N ARG A 225 8.64 -3.90 -3.55
CA ARG A 225 8.63 -4.18 -2.11
C ARG A 225 8.57 -5.67 -1.81
N GLN A 226 7.83 -6.45 -2.61
CA GLN A 226 7.83 -7.91 -2.50
C GLN A 226 9.23 -8.48 -2.80
N GLU A 227 9.87 -8.05 -3.89
CA GLU A 227 11.24 -8.47 -4.21
C GLU A 227 12.26 -8.04 -3.14
N ALA A 228 12.11 -6.85 -2.54
CA ALA A 228 12.96 -6.41 -1.44
C ALA A 228 12.80 -7.29 -0.19
N VAL A 229 11.57 -7.72 0.12
CA VAL A 229 11.30 -8.66 1.20
C VAL A 229 11.85 -10.06 0.88
N LYS A 230 11.64 -10.57 -0.34
CA LYS A 230 12.22 -11.85 -0.80
C LYS A 230 13.73 -11.87 -0.65
N ALA A 231 14.40 -10.73 -0.87
CA ALA A 231 15.85 -10.64 -0.77
C ALA A 231 16.39 -10.76 0.66
N ILE A 232 15.63 -10.39 1.70
CA ILE A 232 16.08 -10.46 3.11
C ILE A 232 15.51 -11.65 3.88
N ALA A 233 14.37 -12.19 3.44
CA ALA A 233 13.64 -13.22 4.16
C ALA A 233 14.47 -14.48 4.47
N PRO A 234 15.23 -15.09 3.54
CA PRO A 234 16.02 -16.30 3.82
C PRO A 234 17.07 -16.15 4.93
N GLU A 235 17.54 -14.94 5.20
CA GLU A 235 18.55 -14.67 6.23
C GLU A 235 17.93 -14.21 7.56
N SER A 236 16.62 -14.01 7.62
CA SER A 236 15.94 -13.40 8.75
C SER A 236 15.30 -14.46 9.67
N ASP A 237 15.64 -14.41 10.96
CA ASP A 237 14.92 -15.19 11.99
C ASP A 237 13.51 -14.65 12.22
N LEU A 238 13.35 -13.34 12.04
CA LEU A 238 12.08 -12.64 12.10
C LEU A 238 12.09 -11.55 11.03
N VAL A 239 11.02 -11.41 10.27
CA VAL A 239 10.75 -10.22 9.45
C VAL A 239 9.61 -9.44 10.08
N ILE A 240 9.83 -8.17 10.38
CA ILE A 240 8.78 -7.22 10.77
C ILE A 240 8.41 -6.37 9.55
N VAL A 241 7.16 -6.41 9.15
CA VAL A 241 6.58 -5.50 8.17
C VAL A 241 5.80 -4.42 8.91
N ILE A 242 6.18 -3.17 8.73
CA ILE A 242 5.44 -2.04 9.29
C ILE A 242 4.25 -1.71 8.37
N GLY A 243 3.04 -1.76 8.90
CA GLY A 243 1.82 -1.50 8.14
C GLY A 243 0.53 -1.80 8.90
N SER A 244 -0.57 -1.16 8.50
CA SER A 244 -1.87 -1.36 9.14
C SER A 244 -2.53 -2.68 8.68
N PRO A 245 -3.38 -3.33 9.51
CA PRO A 245 -3.97 -4.63 9.18
C PRO A 245 -4.89 -4.61 7.95
N ASN A 246 -5.50 -3.46 7.63
CA ASN A 246 -6.34 -3.23 6.46
C ASN A 246 -5.54 -2.90 5.17
N SER A 247 -4.20 -2.81 5.24
CA SER A 247 -3.35 -2.58 4.06
C SER A 247 -3.06 -3.89 3.32
N SER A 248 -3.72 -4.10 2.17
CA SER A 248 -3.53 -5.29 1.33
C SER A 248 -2.04 -5.54 1.01
N ASN A 249 -1.33 -4.50 0.53
CA ASN A 249 0.09 -4.65 0.19
C ASN A 249 0.95 -4.99 1.41
N SER A 250 0.68 -4.43 2.60
CA SER A 250 1.43 -4.74 3.81
C SER A 250 1.23 -6.20 4.25
N GLN A 251 -0.01 -6.71 4.14
CA GLN A 251 -0.30 -8.12 4.41
C GLN A 251 0.43 -9.04 3.42
N ARG A 252 0.43 -8.68 2.13
CA ARG A 252 1.18 -9.44 1.11
C ARG A 252 2.68 -9.48 1.42
N LEU A 253 3.29 -8.40 1.90
CA LEU A 253 4.70 -8.42 2.30
C LEU A 253 4.97 -9.40 3.45
N ARG A 254 4.10 -9.45 4.47
CA ARG A 254 4.23 -10.41 5.58
C ARG A 254 4.20 -11.85 5.07
N GLU A 255 3.21 -12.16 4.23
CA GLU A 255 3.03 -13.51 3.67
C GLU A 255 4.14 -13.91 2.70
N VAL A 256 4.61 -12.97 1.87
CA VAL A 256 5.76 -13.16 0.98
C VAL A 256 7.02 -13.43 1.79
N ALA A 257 7.24 -12.76 2.93
CA ALA A 257 8.37 -13.04 3.80
C ALA A 257 8.36 -14.50 4.31
N GLU A 258 7.22 -14.97 4.82
CA GLU A 258 7.05 -16.36 5.32
C GLU A 258 7.32 -17.37 4.20
N ARG A 259 6.73 -17.17 3.02
CA ARG A 259 6.91 -18.07 1.87
C ARG A 259 8.32 -18.03 1.28
N SER A 260 9.06 -16.95 1.49
CA SER A 260 10.43 -16.77 0.96
C SER A 260 11.52 -17.18 1.93
N GLY A 261 11.18 -17.83 3.05
CA GLY A 261 12.16 -18.45 3.94
C GLY A 261 12.45 -17.71 5.24
N ALA A 262 11.72 -16.63 5.57
CA ALA A 262 11.78 -16.08 6.91
C ALA A 262 11.23 -17.10 7.91
N ARG A 263 11.91 -17.34 9.04
CA ARG A 263 11.42 -18.31 10.04
C ARG A 263 10.07 -17.88 10.62
N ARG A 264 9.89 -16.56 10.78
CA ARG A 264 8.65 -15.91 11.24
C ARG A 264 8.50 -14.56 10.52
N ALA A 265 7.28 -14.13 10.25
CA ALA A 265 7.02 -12.76 9.85
C ALA A 265 5.81 -12.17 10.59
N LEU A 266 5.91 -10.89 10.97
CA LEU A 266 4.87 -10.17 11.71
C LEU A 266 4.50 -8.88 11.00
N LEU A 267 3.21 -8.55 11.00
CA LEU A 267 2.73 -7.23 10.62
C LEU A 267 2.56 -6.40 11.90
N VAL A 268 3.20 -5.24 11.96
CA VAL A 268 3.18 -4.35 13.13
C VAL A 268 2.74 -2.95 12.69
N PRO A 269 1.60 -2.42 13.16
CA PRO A 269 1.12 -1.11 12.73
C PRO A 269 1.99 0.06 13.21
N LYS A 270 2.39 0.04 14.49
CA LYS A 270 3.25 1.03 15.17
C LYS A 270 4.12 0.33 16.21
N LEU A 271 5.17 1.00 16.69
CA LEU A 271 6.07 0.45 17.71
C LEU A 271 5.33 -0.01 18.98
N GLU A 272 4.31 0.74 19.40
CA GLU A 272 3.46 0.41 20.57
C GLU A 272 2.76 -0.95 20.46
N ASN A 273 2.57 -1.46 19.24
CA ASN A 273 1.96 -2.77 19.00
C ASN A 273 2.97 -3.91 18.96
N LEU A 274 4.27 -3.63 19.04
CA LEU A 274 5.31 -4.66 19.07
C LEU A 274 5.36 -5.30 20.46
N ASP A 275 5.01 -6.58 20.55
CA ASP A 275 5.39 -7.41 21.70
C ASP A 275 6.89 -7.71 21.62
N TRP A 276 7.69 -7.07 22.48
CA TRP A 276 9.14 -7.21 22.50
C TRP A 276 9.63 -8.64 22.76
N SER A 277 8.81 -9.50 23.38
CA SER A 277 9.18 -10.90 23.62
C SER A 277 9.40 -11.68 22.32
N VAL A 278 8.81 -11.23 21.20
CA VAL A 278 8.99 -11.89 19.90
C VAL A 278 10.42 -11.80 19.36
N LEU A 279 11.23 -10.87 19.89
CA LEU A 279 12.64 -10.68 19.54
C LEU A 279 13.58 -11.57 20.38
N GLU A 280 13.07 -12.30 21.37
CA GLU A 280 13.86 -13.27 22.12
C GLU A 280 14.41 -14.35 21.18
N GLY A 281 15.72 -14.61 21.26
CA GLY A 281 16.40 -15.58 20.40
C GLY A 281 16.67 -15.12 18.96
N VAL A 282 16.14 -13.97 18.52
CA VAL A 282 16.42 -13.41 17.19
C VAL A 282 17.88 -12.95 17.12
N GLU A 283 18.60 -13.36 16.08
CA GLU A 283 19.97 -12.89 15.78
C GLU A 283 19.99 -11.97 14.56
N THR A 284 19.15 -12.29 13.55
CA THR A 284 18.93 -11.44 12.36
C THR A 284 17.46 -11.05 12.23
N LEU A 285 17.19 -9.75 12.31
CA LEU A 285 15.89 -9.13 12.13
C LEU A 285 15.78 -8.47 10.76
N GLY A 286 14.86 -8.92 9.92
CA GLY A 286 14.45 -8.20 8.71
C GLY A 286 13.40 -7.14 9.03
N ILE A 287 13.52 -5.95 8.44
CA ILE A 287 12.51 -4.89 8.56
C ILE A 287 12.15 -4.38 7.17
N SER A 288 10.85 -4.31 6.89
CA SER A 288 10.29 -3.64 5.71
C SER A 288 9.05 -2.83 6.13
N ALA A 289 8.48 -2.09 5.19
CA ALA A 289 7.29 -1.29 5.42
C ALA A 289 6.41 -1.28 4.18
N GLY A 290 5.09 -1.37 4.37
CA GLY A 290 4.12 -1.30 3.28
C GLY A 290 4.10 0.08 2.61
N ALA A 291 3.47 0.13 1.43
CA ALA A 291 3.40 1.31 0.58
C ALA A 291 2.73 2.53 1.23
N SER A 292 1.92 2.32 2.28
CA SER A 292 1.22 3.36 3.03
C SER A 292 1.89 3.74 4.36
N ALA A 293 2.99 3.09 4.74
CA ALA A 293 3.67 3.35 6.01
C ALA A 293 4.76 4.43 5.86
N PRO A 294 4.72 5.52 6.64
CA PRO A 294 5.75 6.56 6.58
C PRO A 294 7.08 6.05 7.12
N GLU A 295 8.20 6.54 6.56
CA GLU A 295 9.55 6.17 6.98
C GLU A 295 9.81 6.50 8.46
N SER A 296 9.10 7.47 9.05
CA SER A 296 9.17 7.80 10.48
C SER A 296 8.88 6.59 11.37
N LEU A 297 7.97 5.69 10.99
CA LEU A 297 7.68 4.47 11.77
C LEU A 297 8.83 3.46 11.71
N VAL A 298 9.54 3.38 10.57
CA VAL A 298 10.75 2.56 10.43
C VAL A 298 11.86 3.11 11.31
N GLN A 299 12.07 4.43 11.27
CA GLN A 299 13.09 5.09 12.09
C GLN A 299 12.79 5.00 13.59
N GLU A 300 11.52 5.10 13.99
CA GLU A 300 11.08 4.90 15.37
C GLU A 300 11.41 3.48 15.86
N MET A 301 11.11 2.46 15.05
CA MET A 301 11.46 1.06 15.33
C MET A 301 12.98 0.86 15.47
N VAL A 302 13.76 1.36 14.52
CA VAL A 302 15.23 1.25 14.54
C VAL A 302 15.81 1.97 15.77
N THR A 303 15.29 3.14 16.11
CA THR A 303 15.72 3.91 17.29
C THR A 303 15.42 3.15 18.58
N ALA A 304 14.21 2.58 18.71
CA ALA A 304 13.84 1.79 19.89
C ALA A 304 14.67 0.51 20.02
N LEU A 305 15.01 -0.14 18.90
CA LEU A 305 15.94 -1.28 18.87
C LEU A 305 17.35 -0.88 19.32
N ALA A 306 17.85 0.28 18.90
CA ALA A 306 19.17 0.78 19.31
C ALA A 306 19.26 1.06 20.82
N GLY A 307 18.13 1.38 21.46
CA GLY A 307 18.03 1.50 22.92
C GLY A 307 18.16 0.18 23.68
N LYS A 308 18.02 -0.97 23.02
CA LYS A 308 18.01 -2.32 23.64
C LYS A 308 19.14 -3.25 23.15
N TYR A 309 19.69 -2.98 21.97
CA TYR A 309 20.66 -3.83 21.29
C TYR A 309 21.84 -3.02 20.74
N THR A 310 22.98 -3.66 20.54
CA THR A 310 24.01 -3.13 19.63
C THR A 310 23.65 -3.53 18.21
N LEU A 311 23.21 -2.57 17.39
CA LEU A 311 22.74 -2.85 16.04
C LEU A 311 23.88 -2.97 15.03
N LYS A 312 23.81 -3.98 14.17
CA LYS A 312 24.55 -4.05 12.90
C LYS A 312 23.54 -3.94 11.77
N ILE A 313 23.36 -2.72 11.24
CA ILE A 313 22.36 -2.42 10.21
C ILE A 313 22.98 -2.62 8.82
N GLU A 314 22.29 -3.36 7.96
CA GLU A 314 22.59 -3.54 6.54
C GLU A 314 21.33 -3.19 5.74
N GLU A 315 21.43 -2.23 4.82
CA GLU A 315 20.35 -1.95 3.88
C GLU A 315 20.51 -2.78 2.60
N ARG A 316 19.45 -3.50 2.22
CA ARG A 316 19.42 -4.33 1.01
C ARG A 316 18.48 -3.72 -0.01
N ILE A 317 19.05 -2.92 -0.90
CA ILE A 317 18.31 -2.21 -1.95
C ILE A 317 18.33 -3.07 -3.22
N VAL A 318 17.18 -3.64 -3.60
CA VAL A 318 17.05 -4.42 -4.85
C VAL A 318 16.63 -3.57 -6.04
N LYS A 319 16.04 -2.39 -5.77
CA LYS A 319 15.54 -1.47 -6.79
C LYS A 319 15.52 -0.03 -6.28
N GLU A 320 15.90 0.91 -7.14
CA GLU A 320 15.67 2.33 -6.94
C GLU A 320 14.35 2.77 -7.60
N GLU A 321 13.57 3.59 -6.91
CA GLU A 321 12.29 4.13 -7.39
C GLU A 321 12.41 5.65 -7.58
N ASN A 322 12.20 6.14 -8.80
CA ASN A 322 12.29 7.57 -9.15
C ASN A 322 10.99 8.13 -9.78
N ILE A 323 9.88 7.41 -9.59
CA ILE A 323 8.57 7.79 -10.11
C ILE A 323 7.95 8.82 -9.16
N ASN A 324 7.40 9.91 -9.72
CA ASN A 324 6.59 10.89 -9.01
C ASN A 324 5.30 11.16 -9.79
N PHE A 325 4.20 11.41 -9.10
CA PHE A 325 2.92 11.76 -9.72
C PHE A 325 2.51 13.18 -9.35
N ARG A 326 2.11 13.96 -10.36
CA ARG A 326 1.65 15.35 -10.17
C ARG A 326 0.32 15.43 -9.44
N LEU A 327 0.09 16.55 -8.76
CA LEU A 327 -1.21 16.86 -8.16
C LEU A 327 -2.32 16.98 -9.23
N PRO A 328 -3.60 16.78 -8.86
CA PRO A 328 -4.75 17.05 -9.74
C PRO A 328 -4.73 18.50 -10.24
N GLY A 329 -5.26 18.75 -11.45
CA GLY A 329 -5.26 20.06 -12.10
C GLY A 329 -5.68 21.26 -11.22
N PRO A 330 -6.77 21.19 -10.44
CA PRO A 330 -7.18 22.28 -9.52
C PRO A 330 -6.16 22.60 -8.42
N LEU A 331 -5.25 21.66 -8.12
CA LEU A 331 -4.19 21.76 -7.14
C LEU A 331 -2.79 21.95 -7.75
N ALA A 332 -2.63 21.93 -9.08
CA ALA A 332 -1.33 22.13 -9.68
C ALA A 332 -0.83 23.57 -9.42
N GLY A 333 0.35 23.72 -8.84
CA GLY A 333 1.10 24.98 -8.79
C GLY A 333 1.95 25.21 -10.04
N GLU A 334 2.63 26.36 -10.12
CA GLU A 334 3.61 26.63 -11.20
C GLU A 334 4.83 25.69 -11.13
N ASP A 335 5.08 25.06 -9.97
CA ASP A 335 6.23 24.19 -9.69
C ASP A 335 5.91 22.67 -9.57
N ASP A 336 4.70 22.21 -9.95
CA ASP A 336 4.28 20.78 -9.91
C ASP A 336 4.53 19.97 -11.21
#